data_AF-A0A431IGC1-F1
#
_entry.id   AF-A0A431IGC1-F1
#
_cell.length_a   1.000
_cell.length_b   1.000
_cell.length_c   1.000
_cell.angle_alpha   90.00
_cell.angle_beta   90.00
_cell.angle_gamma   90.00
#
_symmetry.space_group_name_H-M   'P 1'
#
loop_
_entity.id
_entity.type
_entity.pdbx_description
1 polymer ?
#
loop_
_entity_poly.entity_id
_entity_poly.type
_entity_poly.pdbx_seq_one_letter_code
_entity_poly.pdbx_strand_id
1 'polypeptide(L)'
;MVYMPEHPRAKNSGAVFEHIVVAEKKIGRPIYMNEVVHHINHVKDDNRPENLEVMERGAHLSNHFNEPIKLQKENARLKALLKANGIDYT
;
A
#
# COMPACT_ATOMS: atom_id res chain seq x y z
N MET A 1 5.03 -8.92 -13.33
CA MET A 1 5.39 -10.24 -12.75
C MET A 1 6.76 -10.62 -13.31
N VAL A 2 7.56 -11.37 -12.55
CA VAL A 2 8.93 -11.77 -12.92
C VAL A 2 9.04 -13.29 -12.84
N TYR A 3 9.67 -13.92 -13.83
CA TYR A 3 9.91 -15.37 -13.82
C TYR A 3 11.08 -15.70 -12.88
N MET A 4 10.80 -16.38 -11.77
CA MET A 4 11.74 -16.81 -10.74
C MET A 4 11.23 -18.14 -10.14
N PRO A 5 11.44 -19.28 -10.82
CA PRO A 5 10.80 -20.55 -10.46
C PRO A 5 11.18 -21.08 -9.08
N GLU A 6 12.41 -20.81 -8.64
CA GLU A 6 12.92 -21.22 -7.33
C GLU A 6 12.49 -20.30 -6.17
N HIS A 7 11.74 -19.22 -6.47
CA HIS A 7 11.35 -18.26 -5.45
C HIS A 7 10.27 -18.86 -4.53
N PRO A 8 10.36 -18.72 -3.20
CA PRO A 8 9.36 -19.29 -2.26
C PRO A 8 7.92 -18.80 -2.49
N ARG A 9 7.76 -17.61 -3.09
CA ARG A 9 6.47 -17.01 -3.47
C ARG A 9 6.12 -17.17 -4.95
N ALA A 10 6.82 -18.03 -5.70
CA ALA A 10 6.48 -18.32 -7.08
C ALA A 10 5.12 -19.02 -7.17
N LYS A 11 4.32 -18.65 -8.17
CA LYS A 11 3.12 -19.40 -8.56
C LYS A 11 3.54 -20.71 -9.23
N ASN A 12 2.59 -21.62 -9.47
CA ASN A 12 2.81 -22.86 -10.23
C ASN A 12 3.45 -22.64 -11.62
N SER A 13 3.34 -21.43 -12.18
CA SER A 13 3.98 -21.02 -13.43
C SER A 13 5.45 -20.59 -13.29
N GLY A 14 6.03 -20.63 -12.07
CA GLY A 14 7.35 -20.09 -11.75
C GLY A 14 7.41 -18.55 -11.71
N ALA A 15 6.27 -17.86 -11.72
CA ALA A 15 6.22 -16.40 -11.74
C ALA A 15 5.94 -15.81 -10.34
N VAL A 16 6.60 -14.70 -10.02
CA VAL A 16 6.45 -13.93 -8.79
C VAL A 16 5.90 -12.54 -9.11
N PHE A 17 5.16 -11.92 -8.20
CA PHE A 17 4.76 -10.52 -8.35
C PHE A 17 5.97 -9.59 -8.23
N GLU A 18 6.04 -8.61 -9.11
CA GLU A 18 7.20 -7.71 -9.20
C GLU A 18 7.39 -6.86 -7.94
N HIS A 19 6.30 -6.35 -7.35
CA HIS A 19 6.36 -5.60 -6.10
C HIS A 19 6.96 -6.42 -4.94
N ILE A 20 6.81 -7.75 -4.92
CA ILE A 20 7.44 -8.61 -3.89
C ILE A 20 8.96 -8.55 -4.04
N VAL A 21 9.45 -8.78 -5.27
CA VAL A 21 10.88 -8.79 -5.57
C VAL A 21 11.52 -7.42 -5.29
N VAL A 22 10.84 -6.34 -5.68
CA VAL A 22 11.33 -4.97 -5.42
C VAL A 22 11.33 -4.67 -3.92
N ALA A 23 10.28 -5.03 -3.19
CA ALA A 23 10.19 -4.80 -1.76
C ALA A 23 11.24 -5.62 -0.97
N GLU A 24 11.46 -6.89 -1.31
CA GLU A 24 12.51 -7.72 -0.70
C GLU A 24 13.90 -7.13 -0.91
N LYS A 25 14.19 -6.67 -2.13
CA LYS A 25 15.44 -5.99 -2.45
C LYS A 25 15.60 -4.69 -1.65
N LYS A 26 14.52 -3.92 -1.46
CA LYS A 26 14.51 -2.68 -0.66
C LYS A 26 14.85 -2.94 0.80
N ILE A 27 14.27 -3.98 1.41
CA ILE A 27 14.44 -4.28 2.84
C ILE A 27 15.65 -5.19 3.12
N GLY A 28 16.27 -5.76 2.09
CA GLY A 28 17.45 -6.63 2.21
C GLY A 28 17.17 -8.02 2.79
N ARG A 29 15.91 -8.47 2.79
CA ARG A 29 15.50 -9.80 3.27
C ARG A 29 14.21 -10.27 2.60
N PRO A 30 13.88 -11.58 2.66
CA PRO A 30 12.58 -12.07 2.21
C PRO A 30 11.41 -11.48 2.99
N ILE A 31 10.25 -11.35 2.34
CA ILE A 31 8.99 -10.96 3.01
C ILE A 31 8.43 -12.19 3.72
N TYR A 32 8.31 -12.11 5.04
CA TYR A 32 7.86 -13.20 5.88
C TYR A 32 6.39 -13.52 5.68
N MET A 33 6.00 -14.72 6.15
CA MET A 33 4.66 -15.21 5.92
C MET A 33 3.64 -14.21 6.45
N ASN A 34 3.81 -13.62 7.64
CA ASN A 34 2.92 -12.65 8.31
C ASN A 34 2.96 -11.22 7.77
N GLU A 35 3.73 -10.94 6.71
CA GLU A 35 3.88 -9.61 6.12
C GLU A 35 3.15 -9.49 4.78
N VAL A 36 2.86 -8.24 4.40
CA VAL A 36 2.29 -7.85 3.10
C VAL A 36 3.01 -6.62 2.55
N VAL A 37 3.02 -6.50 1.23
CA VAL A 37 3.48 -5.29 0.54
C VAL A 37 2.27 -4.41 0.27
N HIS A 38 2.35 -3.17 0.74
CA HIS A 38 1.36 -2.13 0.56
C HIS A 38 1.88 -1.08 -0.42
N HIS A 39 1.04 -0.69 -1.37
CA HIS A 39 1.28 0.43 -2.27
C HIS A 39 0.76 1.71 -1.62
N ILE A 40 1.67 2.61 -1.21
CA ILE A 40 1.35 3.82 -0.44
C ILE A 40 0.37 4.73 -1.19
N ASN A 41 0.55 4.87 -2.51
CA ASN A 41 -0.35 5.66 -3.35
C ASN A 41 -1.60 4.90 -3.85
N HIS A 42 -1.80 3.64 -3.43
CA HIS A 42 -2.89 2.76 -3.87
C HIS A 42 -2.90 2.39 -5.38
N VAL A 43 -1.84 2.71 -6.11
CA VAL A 43 -1.66 2.39 -7.54
C VAL A 43 -0.86 1.08 -7.66
N LYS A 44 -1.56 0.00 -8.05
CA LYS A 44 -1.04 -1.38 -7.98
C LYS A 44 0.10 -1.71 -8.94
N ASP A 45 0.26 -0.92 -10.00
CA ASP A 45 1.28 -1.05 -11.03
C ASP A 45 2.50 -0.13 -10.78
N ASP A 46 2.42 0.79 -9.82
CA ASP A 46 3.56 1.62 -9.41
C ASP A 46 4.46 0.86 -8.41
N ASN A 47 5.35 0.04 -8.95
CA ASN A 47 6.25 -0.82 -8.16
C ASN A 47 7.56 -0.13 -7.75
N ARG A 48 7.65 1.20 -7.82
CA ARG A 48 8.87 1.92 -7.39
C ARG A 48 9.15 1.66 -5.90
N PRO A 49 10.41 1.44 -5.48
CA PRO A 49 10.73 1.12 -4.08
C PRO A 49 10.16 2.13 -3.08
N GLU A 50 10.18 3.42 -3.40
CA GLU A 50 9.63 4.49 -2.55
C GLU A 50 8.11 4.40 -2.35
N ASN A 51 7.37 3.75 -3.24
CA ASN A 51 5.92 3.56 -3.17
C ASN A 51 5.51 2.26 -2.47
N LEU A 52 6.46 1.39 -2.13
CA LEU A 52 6.20 0.09 -1.52
C LEU A 52 6.59 0.08 -0.04
N GLU A 53 5.65 -0.30 0.81
CA GLU A 53 5.86 -0.48 2.25
C GLU A 53 5.60 -1.94 2.64
N VAL A 54 6.51 -2.53 3.42
CA VAL A 54 6.30 -3.88 3.99
C VAL A 54 5.75 -3.71 5.39
N MET A 55 4.60 -4.31 5.65
CA MET A 55 3.91 -4.19 6.93
C MET A 55 3.35 -5.53 7.39
N GLU A 56 3.24 -5.72 8.71
CA GLU A 56 2.57 -6.88 9.27
C GLU A 56 1.08 -6.89 8.88
N ARG A 57 0.53 -8.07 8.61
CA ARG A 57 -0.89 -8.20 8.24
C ARG A 57 -1.85 -7.57 9.24
N GLY A 58 -1.54 -7.64 10.53
CA GLY A 58 -2.35 -7.02 11.59
C GLY A 58 -2.39 -5.49 11.48
N ALA A 59 -1.25 -4.87 11.15
CA ALA A 59 -1.14 -3.43 10.92
C ALA A 59 -1.77 -3.00 9.58
N HIS A 60 -1.68 -3.84 8.54
CA HIS A 60 -2.31 -3.57 7.25
C HIS A 60 -3.84 -3.52 7.34
N LEU A 61 -4.47 -4.42 8.11
CA LEU A 61 -5.92 -4.39 8.33
C LEU A 61 -6.34 -3.11 9.06
N SER A 62 -5.66 -2.74 10.16
CA SER A 62 -6.01 -1.53 10.91
C SER A 62 -5.82 -0.24 10.09
N ASN A 63 -4.82 -0.18 9.20
CA ASN A 63 -4.63 0.96 8.30
C ASN A 63 -5.76 1.10 7.28
N HIS A 64 -6.18 0.02 6.60
CA HIS A 64 -7.29 0.10 5.63
C HIS A 64 -8.65 0.44 6.28
N PHE A 65 -8.89 0.06 7.53
CA PHE A 65 -10.11 0.45 8.24
C PHE A 65 -10.04 1.91 8.75
N ASN A 66 -8.86 2.40 9.14
CA ASN A 66 -8.71 3.72 9.74
C ASN A 66 -8.47 4.85 8.72
N GLU A 67 -7.84 4.58 7.58
CA GLU A 67 -7.59 5.59 6.55
C GLU A 67 -8.88 6.24 6.02
N PRO A 68 -9.92 5.49 5.61
CA PRO A 68 -11.17 6.08 5.15
C PRO A 68 -11.79 6.97 6.22
N ILE A 69 -11.71 6.58 7.50
CA ILE A 69 -12.26 7.35 8.62
C ILE A 69 -11.47 8.65 8.84
N LYS A 70 -10.14 8.61 8.78
CA LYS A 70 -9.28 9.81 8.89
C LYS A 70 -9.53 10.77 7.73
N LEU A 71 -9.58 10.25 6.50
CA LEU A 71 -9.90 11.01 5.29
C LEU A 71 -11.29 11.65 5.37
N GLN A 72 -12.30 10.92 5.84
CA GLN A 72 -13.66 11.45 6.00
C GLN A 72 -13.69 12.57 7.05
N LYS A 73 -13.01 12.42 8.19
CA LYS A 73 -12.92 13.47 9.22
C LYS A 73 -12.22 14.72 8.70
N GLU A 74 -11.10 14.55 8.00
CA GLU A 74 -10.34 15.68 7.46
C GLU A 74 -11.12 16.37 6.33
N ASN A 75 -11.77 15.61 5.45
CA ASN A 75 -12.68 16.18 4.44
C ASN A 75 -13.83 16.97 5.08
N ALA A 76 -14.43 16.45 6.15
CA ALA A 76 -15.48 17.16 6.87
C ALA A 76 -14.95 18.49 7.48
N ARG A 77 -13.74 18.45 8.06
CA ARG A 77 -13.06 19.63 8.60
C ARG A 77 -12.75 20.67 7.51
N LEU A 78 -12.17 20.24 6.39
CA LEU A 78 -11.85 21.12 5.25
C LEU A 78 -13.11 21.75 4.66
N LYS A 79 -14.19 20.97 4.50
CA LYS A 79 -15.49 21.50 4.05
C LYS A 79 -16.05 22.56 5.02
N ALA A 80 -15.93 22.34 6.32
CA ALA A 80 -16.35 23.32 7.33
C ALA A 80 -15.52 24.62 7.25
N LEU A 81 -14.20 24.50 7.04
CA LEU A 81 -13.31 25.65 6.87
C LEU A 81 -13.62 26.44 5.59
N LEU A 82 -13.84 25.77 4.46
CA LEU A 82 -14.21 26.43 3.20
C LEU A 82 -15.51 27.22 3.34
N LYS A 83 -16.54 26.60 3.94
CA LYS A 83 -17.83 27.26 4.23
C LYS A 83 -17.66 28.47 5.16
N ALA A 84 -16.83 28.37 6.20
CA ALA A 84 -16.55 29.48 7.11
C ALA A 84 -15.84 30.65 6.42
N ASN A 85 -15.12 30.40 5.32
CA ASN A 85 -14.45 31.41 4.51
C ASN A 85 -15.30 31.86 3.29
N GLY A 86 -16.58 31.48 3.22
CA GLY A 86 -17.48 31.87 2.14
C GLY A 86 -17.16 31.23 0.78
N ILE A 87 -16.34 30.18 0.76
CA ILE A 87 -16.01 29.43 -0.46
C ILE A 87 -16.98 28.26 -0.54
N ASP A 88 -17.84 28.27 -1.56
CA ASP A 88 -18.71 27.14 -1.86
C ASP A 88 -17.98 26.13 -2.76
N TYR A 89 -17.85 24.90 -2.27
CA TYR A 89 -17.21 23.79 -2.98
C TYR A 89 -18.22 22.63 -2.99
N THR A 90 -19.02 22.60 -4.05
CA THR A 90 -19.96 21.53 -4.40
C THR A 90 -19.36 20.59 -5.44
#